data_AF-A0A7X6R659-F1
#
_entry.id   AF-A0A7X6R659-F1
#
_cell.length_a   1.000
_cell.length_b   1.000
_cell.length_c   1.000
_cell.angle_alpha   90.00
_cell.angle_beta   90.00
_cell.angle_gamma   90.00
#
_symmetry.space_group_name_H-M   'P 1'
#
loop_
_entity.id
_entity.type
_entity.pdbx_description
1 polymer ?
#
loop_
_entity_poly.entity_id
_entity_poly.type
_entity_poly.pdbx_seq_one_letter_code
_entity_poly.pdbx_strand_id
1 'polypeptide(L)'
;MRIDHPTDDELRENFDEMLRSVLTGGGIRTETGLDMKTEDALWTIARAYPDVPDALVDAARAAFAGQLDGSNARERKEALARKIEELDRRRSAR
;
A
#
# COMPACT_ATOMS: atom_id res chain seq x y z
N MET A 1 -3.38 19.02 -6.41
CA MET A 1 -2.15 19.09 -5.60
C MET A 1 -2.49 19.58 -4.19
N ARG A 2 -2.61 18.66 -3.22
CA ARG A 2 -2.81 19.02 -1.80
C ARG A 2 -1.53 19.68 -1.26
N ILE A 3 -1.70 20.72 -0.45
CA ILE A 3 -0.60 21.46 0.19
C ILE A 3 -0.09 20.70 1.42
N ASP A 4 -0.96 19.95 2.09
CA ASP A 4 -0.69 19.27 3.35
C ASP A 4 -0.78 17.75 3.23
N HIS A 5 -0.04 17.03 4.09
CA HIS A 5 -0.13 15.58 4.23
C HIS A 5 -1.52 15.20 4.79
N PRO A 6 -2.21 14.20 4.23
CA PRO A 6 -3.49 13.77 4.74
C PRO A 6 -3.37 13.33 6.20
N THR A 7 -4.37 13.68 6.98
CA THR A 7 -4.57 13.20 8.35
C THR A 7 -4.95 11.71 8.36
N ASP A 8 -4.77 11.06 9.51
CA ASP A 8 -5.19 9.66 9.69
C ASP A 8 -6.67 9.43 9.35
N ASP A 9 -7.54 10.39 9.67
CA ASP A 9 -8.97 10.30 9.37
C ASP A 9 -9.23 10.39 7.86
N GLU A 10 -8.57 11.31 7.16
CA GLU A 10 -8.64 11.39 5.69
C GLU A 10 -8.08 10.12 5.04
N LEU A 11 -7.03 9.51 5.61
CA LEU A 11 -6.49 8.23 5.15
C LEU A 11 -7.51 7.09 5.33
N ARG A 12 -8.24 7.05 6.45
CA ARG A 12 -9.30 6.06 6.70
C ARG A 12 -10.44 6.21 5.70
N GLU A 13 -10.91 7.43 5.49
CA GLU A 13 -11.97 7.73 4.52
C GLU A 13 -11.56 7.31 3.10
N ASN A 14 -10.34 7.68 2.68
CA ASN A 14 -9.81 7.32 1.38
C ASN A 14 -9.66 5.80 1.22
N PHE A 15 -9.16 5.10 2.25
CA PHE A 15 -9.05 3.64 2.24
C PHE A 15 -10.43 2.98 2.09
N ASP A 16 -11.42 3.38 2.90
CA ASP A 16 -12.76 2.81 2.85
C ASP A 16 -13.45 3.08 1.51
N GLU A 17 -13.24 4.26 0.92
CA GLU A 17 -13.74 4.57 -0.42
C GLU A 17 -13.11 3.66 -1.48
N MET A 18 -11.78 3.52 -1.46
CA MET A 18 -11.07 2.69 -2.45
C MET A 18 -11.40 1.21 -2.29
N LEU A 19 -11.48 0.71 -1.05
CA LEU A 19 -11.88 -0.67 -0.77
C LEU A 19 -13.30 -0.94 -1.28
N ARG A 20 -14.25 -0.04 -1.02
CA ARG A 20 -15.61 -0.14 -1.57
C ARG A 20 -15.59 -0.15 -3.09
N SER A 21 -14.80 0.75 -3.71
CA SER A 21 -14.72 0.84 -5.17
C SER A 21 -14.27 -0.49 -5.78
N VAL A 22 -13.15 -1.06 -5.33
CA VAL A 22 -12.61 -2.31 -5.88
C VAL A 22 -13.51 -3.53 -5.62
N LEU A 23 -14.24 -3.56 -4.50
CA LEU A 23 -15.22 -4.61 -4.20
C LEU A 23 -16.48 -4.53 -5.07
N THR A 24 -16.75 -3.37 -5.67
CA THR A 24 -17.87 -3.16 -6.60
C THR A 24 -17.47 -3.21 -8.08
N GLY A 25 -16.26 -3.68 -8.39
CA GLY A 25 -15.73 -3.74 -9.76
C GLY A 25 -15.23 -2.40 -10.30
N GLY A 26 -15.04 -1.41 -9.43
CA GLY A 26 -14.36 -0.15 -9.73
C GLY A 26 -12.84 -0.30 -9.70
N GLY A 27 -12.16 0.81 -9.44
CA GLY A 27 -10.70 0.87 -9.45
C GLY A 27 -10.16 1.88 -8.43
N ILE A 28 -8.84 2.03 -8.41
CA ILE A 28 -8.17 2.91 -7.46
C ILE A 28 -7.95 4.27 -8.10
N ARG A 29 -8.30 5.33 -7.36
CA ARG A 29 -8.06 6.73 -7.75
C ARG A 29 -6.65 7.14 -7.35
N THR A 30 -6.11 8.12 -8.06
CA THR A 30 -4.84 8.77 -7.70
C THR A 30 -5.03 9.79 -6.58
N GLU A 31 -3.93 10.24 -5.97
CA GLU A 31 -3.92 11.29 -4.93
C GLU A 31 -4.71 10.95 -3.64
N THR A 32 -4.82 9.65 -3.31
CA THR A 32 -5.49 9.15 -2.10
C THR A 32 -4.65 9.28 -0.82
N GLY A 33 -3.33 9.46 -0.97
CA GLY A 33 -2.39 9.43 0.16
C GLY A 33 -2.11 8.03 0.72
N LEU A 34 -2.67 6.98 0.11
CA LEU A 34 -2.34 5.60 0.45
C LEU A 34 -0.91 5.30 0.02
N ASP A 35 -0.19 4.54 0.84
CA ASP A 35 1.15 4.08 0.47
C ASP A 35 1.07 2.98 -0.58
N MET A 36 2.18 2.74 -1.27
CA MET A 36 2.25 1.76 -2.36
C MET A 36 1.86 0.34 -1.93
N LYS A 37 2.08 -0.05 -0.67
CA LYS A 37 1.78 -1.40 -0.19
C LYS A 37 0.28 -1.56 0.01
N THR A 38 -0.37 -0.53 0.57
CA THR A 38 -1.82 -0.46 0.67
C THR A 38 -2.47 -0.43 -0.72
N GLU A 39 -1.95 0.38 -1.64
CA GLU A 39 -2.45 0.44 -3.02
C GLU A 39 -2.30 -0.89 -3.77
N ASP A 40 -1.18 -1.60 -3.63
CA ASP A 40 -0.99 -2.90 -4.28
C ASP A 40 -1.94 -3.98 -3.74
N ALA A 41 -2.24 -3.95 -2.44
CA ALA A 41 -3.23 -4.85 -1.85
C ALA A 41 -4.64 -4.58 -2.41
N LEU A 42 -5.03 -3.31 -2.55
CA LEU A 42 -6.29 -2.92 -3.19
C LEU A 42 -6.31 -3.31 -4.67
N TRP A 43 -5.21 -3.17 -5.40
CA TRP A 43 -5.11 -3.60 -6.80
C TRP A 43 -5.26 -5.12 -6.92
N THR A 44 -4.77 -5.88 -5.95
CA THR A 44 -4.93 -7.33 -5.90
C THR A 44 -6.39 -7.72 -5.73
N ILE A 45 -7.16 -6.99 -4.91
CA ILE A 45 -8.62 -7.15 -4.83
C ILE A 45 -9.28 -6.81 -6.17
N ALA A 46 -8.94 -5.66 -6.78
CA ALA A 46 -9.52 -5.24 -8.06
C ALA A 46 -9.30 -6.28 -9.18
N ARG A 47 -8.14 -6.95 -9.19
CA ARG A 47 -7.82 -8.03 -10.13
C ARG A 47 -8.59 -9.32 -9.88
N ALA A 48 -9.03 -9.57 -8.65
CA ALA A 48 -9.79 -10.78 -8.29
C ALA A 48 -11.31 -10.63 -8.51
N TYR A 49 -11.81 -9.40 -8.62
CA TYR A 49 -13.24 -9.14 -8.87
C TYR A 49 -13.75 -9.90 -10.11
N PRO A 50 -14.95 -10.53 -10.06
CA PRO A 50 -15.93 -10.48 -8.98
C PRO A 50 -15.74 -11.49 -7.85
N ASP A 51 -14.80 -12.43 -7.97
CA ASP A 51 -14.58 -13.50 -6.99
C ASP A 51 -13.45 -13.12 -6.04
N VAL A 52 -13.72 -12.17 -5.14
CA VAL A 52 -12.75 -11.66 -4.18
C VAL A 52 -12.73 -12.54 -2.92
N PRO A 53 -11.63 -13.24 -2.61
CA PRO A 53 -11.50 -13.96 -1.35
C PRO A 53 -11.37 -13.00 -0.16
N ASP A 54 -11.97 -13.37 0.98
CA ASP A 54 -11.88 -12.61 2.23
C ASP A 54 -10.43 -12.33 2.65
N ALA A 55 -9.52 -13.27 2.39
CA ALA A 55 -8.09 -13.12 2.68
C ALA A 55 -7.44 -11.92 1.97
N LEU A 56 -7.93 -11.51 0.79
CA LEU A 56 -7.43 -10.31 0.11
C LEU A 56 -7.91 -9.04 0.81
N VAL A 57 -9.14 -9.04 1.32
CA VAL A 57 -9.70 -7.93 2.10
C VAL A 57 -8.93 -7.78 3.41
N ASP A 58 -8.66 -8.89 4.11
CA ASP A 58 -7.86 -8.90 5.33
C ASP A 58 -6.43 -8.40 5.08
N ALA A 59 -5.80 -8.82 3.97
CA ALA A 59 -4.48 -8.35 3.58
C ALA A 59 -4.45 -6.84 3.30
N ALA A 60 -5.47 -6.30 2.63
CA ALA A 60 -5.59 -4.86 2.40
C ALA A 60 -5.78 -4.08 3.71
N ARG A 61 -6.61 -4.58 4.63
CA ARG A 61 -6.79 -3.98 5.97
C ARG A 61 -5.50 -4.01 6.80
N ALA A 62 -4.76 -5.12 6.75
CA ALA A 62 -3.47 -5.24 7.43
C ALA A 62 -2.43 -4.29 6.84
N ALA A 63 -2.36 -4.17 5.51
CA ALA A 63 -1.48 -3.21 4.85
C ALA A 63 -1.81 -1.77 5.26
N PHE A 64 -3.10 -1.42 5.30
CA PHE A 64 -3.53 -0.09 5.74
C PHE A 64 -3.23 0.18 7.22
N ALA A 65 -3.45 -0.79 8.11
CA ALA A 65 -3.03 -0.67 9.51
C ALA A 65 -1.51 -0.41 9.61
N GLY A 66 -0.72 -1.08 8.77
CA GLY A 66 0.72 -0.87 8.68
C GLY A 66 1.14 0.51 8.16
N GLN A 67 0.28 1.17 7.38
CA GLN A 67 0.48 2.57 6.98
C GLN A 67 0.27 3.50 8.18
N LEU A 68 -0.81 3.31 8.94
CA LEU A 68 -1.16 4.15 10.09
C LEU A 68 -0.15 4.00 11.24
N ASP A 69 0.34 2.79 11.52
CA ASP A 69 1.32 2.56 12.58
C ASP A 69 2.78 2.79 12.14
N GLY A 70 2.99 3.11 10.86
CA GLY A 70 4.29 3.38 10.25
C GLY A 70 5.17 2.14 10.01
N SER A 71 4.67 0.92 10.25
CA SER A 71 5.41 -0.31 10.01
C SER A 71 5.72 -0.53 8.53
N ASN A 72 4.84 -0.12 7.61
CA ASN A 72 5.11 -0.18 6.17
C ASN A 72 6.32 0.69 5.79
N ALA A 73 6.41 1.90 6.35
CA ALA A 73 7.52 2.80 6.10
C ALA A 73 8.84 2.24 6.66
N ARG A 74 8.80 1.63 7.84
CA ARG A 74 9.96 0.94 8.44
C ARG A 74 10.41 -0.24 7.58
N GLU A 75 9.49 -1.11 7.16
CA GLU A 75 9.79 -2.25 6.29
C GLU A 75 10.40 -1.79 4.97
N ARG A 76 9.85 -0.75 4.34
CA ARG A 76 10.40 -0.17 3.11
C ARG A 76 11.82 0.34 3.31
N LYS A 77 12.10 1.00 4.44
CA LYS A 77 13.45 1.51 4.76
C LYS A 77 14.45 0.37 4.94
N GLU A 78 14.06 -0.69 5.63
CA GLU A 78 14.90 -1.89 5.80
C GLU A 78 15.17 -2.59 4.46
N ALA A 79 14.14 -2.77 3.63
CA ALA A 79 14.29 -3.37 2.31
C ALA A 79 15.22 -2.56 1.41
N LEU A 80 15.14 -1.23 1.48
CA LEU A 80 16.05 -0.34 0.74
C LEU A 80 17.49 -0.48 1.24
N ALA A 81 17.71 -0.49 2.55
CA ALA A 81 19.05 -0.66 3.13
C ALA A 81 19.71 -1.97 2.67
N ARG A 82 18.96 -3.09 2.69
CA ARG A 82 19.45 -4.39 2.21
C ARG A 82 19.83 -4.37 0.73
N LYS A 83 19.01 -3.71 -0.11
CA LYS A 83 19.30 -3.57 -1.55
C LYS A 83 20.57 -2.76 -1.80
N ILE A 84 20.79 -1.69 -1.03
CA ILE A 84 22.01 -0.87 -1.15
C ILE A 84 23.24 -1.71 -0.77
N GLU A 85 23.20 -2.42 0.36
CA GLU A 85 24.29 -3.29 0.80
C GLU A 85 24.61 -4.39 -0.24
N GLU A 86 23.59 -4.98 -0.86
CA GLU A 86 23.77 -5.95 -1.94
C GLU A 86 24.48 -5.34 -3.16
N LEU A 87 24.10 -4.12 -3.56
CA LEU A 87 24.73 -3.42 -4.69
C LEU A 87 26.19 -3.06 -4.40
N ASP A 88 26.50 -2.61 -3.18
CA ASP A 88 27.86 -2.28 -2.77
C ASP A 88 28.77 -3.50 -2.75
N ARG A 89 28.26 -4.65 -2.29
CA ARG A 89 28.98 -5.94 -2.36
C ARG A 89 29.27 -6.35 -3.80
N ARG A 90 28.28 -6.25 -4.70
CA ARG A 90 28.47 -6.56 -6.14
C ARG A 90 29.48 -5.64 -6.80
N ARG A 91 29.48 -4.35 -6.44
CA ARG A 91 30.42 -3.36 -6.97
C ARG A 91 31.84 -3.56 -6.48
N SER A 92 32.01 -4.00 -5.23
CA SER A 92 33.34 -4.25 -4.62
C SER A 92 33.96 -5.59 -5.05
N ALA A 93 33.16 -6.51 -5.58
CA ALA A 93 33.60 -7.80 -6.10
C ALA A 93 33.98 -7.78 -7.60
N ARG A 94 33.95 -6.61 -8.24
CA ARG A 94 34.26 -6.40 -9.67
C ARG A 94 35.50 -5.54 -9.83
#